data_AF-A0A833PEJ7-F1
#
_entry.id   AF-A0A833PEJ7-F1
#
_cell.length_a   1.000
_cell.length_b   1.000
_cell.length_c   1.000
_cell.angle_alpha   90.00
_cell.angle_beta   90.00
_cell.angle_gamma   90.00
#
_symmetry.space_group_name_H-M   'P 1'
#
loop_
_entity.id
_entity.type
_entity.pdbx_description
1 polymer ?
#
loop_
_entity_poly.entity_id
_entity_poly.type
_entity_poly.pdbx_seq_one_letter_code
_entity_poly.pdbx_strand_id
1 'polypeptide(L)'
;MLEALLNDLDTDIIHAQDFELQQLSAHSALLTYLSYQVETNTQVKYNKALRASIWVMNDQQVWQMIFHQGPLLHLSAESDSSIHGKI
;
A
#
# COMPACT_ATOMS: atom_id res chain seq x y z
N MET A 1 -25.25 4.59 8.22
CA MET A 1 -24.12 5.39 7.69
C MET A 1 -23.20 5.89 8.79
N LEU A 2 -23.73 6.45 9.90
CA LEU A 2 -22.93 6.83 11.08
C LEU A 2 -22.31 5.62 11.83
N GLU A 3 -23.05 4.51 11.92
CA GLU A 3 -22.59 3.25 12.55
C GLU A 3 -21.34 2.64 11.89
N ALA A 4 -21.12 2.85 10.58
CA ALA A 4 -19.94 2.34 9.88
C ALA A 4 -18.66 3.11 10.24
N LEU A 5 -18.79 4.40 10.63
CA LEU A 5 -17.69 5.25 11.09
C LEU A 5 -17.30 4.98 12.55
N LEU A 6 -18.20 4.37 13.34
CA LEU A 6 -17.97 4.08 14.75
C LEU A 6 -17.36 2.69 14.97
N ASN A 7 -17.50 1.77 14.00
CA ASN A 7 -16.87 0.45 14.01
C ASN A 7 -15.44 0.43 13.45
N ASP A 8 -14.93 1.55 12.93
CA ASP A 8 -13.50 1.77 12.69
C ASP A 8 -12.79 2.05 14.03
N LEU A 9 -12.83 1.07 14.94
CA LEU A 9 -11.70 0.86 15.84
C LEU A 9 -10.61 0.23 14.97
N ASP A 10 -10.07 1.03 14.06
CA ASP A 10 -9.09 0.62 13.05
C ASP A 10 -7.80 0.30 13.79
N THR A 11 -7.73 -0.92 14.33
CA THR A 11 -6.54 -1.47 14.99
C THR A 11 -5.43 -1.71 13.99
N ASP A 12 -5.67 -1.51 12.70
CA ASP A 12 -4.82 -2.03 11.66
C ASP A 12 -3.92 -0.92 11.13
N ILE A 13 -2.64 -1.03 11.47
CA ILE A 13 -1.64 -0.04 11.11
C ILE A 13 -1.32 -0.22 9.62
N ILE A 14 -1.41 0.87 8.85
CA ILE A 14 -0.91 0.91 7.48
C ILE A 14 0.61 1.03 7.53
N HIS A 15 1.29 0.05 6.95
CA HIS A 15 2.73 0.06 6.73
C HIS A 15 3.04 0.34 5.26
N ALA A 16 4.19 0.97 5.05
CA ALA A 16 4.75 1.22 3.73
C ALA A 16 6.26 0.96 3.73
N GLN A 17 6.76 0.41 2.64
CA GLN A 17 8.17 0.05 2.46
C GLN A 17 8.55 0.09 0.97
N ASP A 18 9.82 -0.20 0.67
CA ASP A 18 10.34 -0.29 -0.69
C ASP A 18 10.09 0.99 -1.50
N PHE A 19 10.38 2.14 -0.88
CA PHE A 19 10.17 3.45 -1.48
C PHE A 19 11.18 3.70 -2.59
N GLU A 20 10.67 4.08 -3.75
CA GLU A 20 11.46 4.60 -4.87
C GLU A 20 10.93 5.97 -5.26
N LEU A 21 11.83 6.95 -5.29
CA LEU A 21 11.52 8.33 -5.68
C LEU A 21 12.19 8.64 -7.01
N GLN A 22 11.38 9.01 -8.00
CA GLN A 22 11.85 9.53 -9.27
C GLN A 22 11.51 11.02 -9.36
N GLN A 23 12.55 11.86 -9.45
CA GLN A 23 12.35 13.27 -9.75
C GLN A 23 11.91 13.43 -11.21
N LEU A 24 10.78 14.10 -11.43
CA LEU A 24 10.27 14.40 -12.77
C LEU A 24 10.68 15.82 -13.21
N SER A 25 10.77 16.74 -12.26
CA SER A 25 11.29 18.11 -12.43
C SER A 25 11.78 18.68 -11.09
N ALA A 26 12.21 19.94 -11.07
CA ALA A 26 12.53 20.65 -9.83
C ALA A 26 11.35 20.70 -8.84
N HIS A 27 10.10 20.66 -9.33
CA HIS A 27 8.89 20.84 -8.52
C HIS A 27 7.89 19.68 -8.67
N SER A 28 8.31 18.54 -9.23
CA SER A 28 7.47 17.35 -9.34
C SER A 28 8.25 16.05 -9.15
N ALA A 29 7.61 15.07 -8.52
CA ALA A 29 8.18 13.76 -8.27
C ALA A 29 7.13 12.65 -8.36
N LEU A 30 7.57 11.48 -8.81
CA LEU A 30 6.84 10.22 -8.71
C LEU A 30 7.40 9.44 -7.52
N LEU A 31 6.52 9.00 -6.61
CA LEU A 31 6.85 8.11 -5.51
C LEU A 31 6.12 6.79 -5.71
N THR A 32 6.88 5.70 -5.82
CA THR A 32 6.35 4.33 -5.82
C THR A 32 6.76 3.61 -4.54
N TYR A 33 5.88 2.75 -4.02
CA TYR A 33 6.12 2.03 -2.76
C TYR A 33 5.17 0.84 -2.60
N LEU A 34 5.57 -0.14 -1.81
CA LEU A 34 4.68 -1.20 -1.35
C LEU A 34 3.95 -0.73 -0.09
N SER A 35 2.64 -0.99 0.00
CA SER A 35 1.88 -0.81 1.25
C SER A 35 1.13 -2.07 1.64
N TYR A 36 0.83 -2.21 2.92
CA TYR A 36 -0.07 -3.24 3.46
C TYR A 36 -0.61 -2.82 4.82
N GLN A 37 -1.69 -3.45 5.25
CA GLN A 37 -2.18 -3.35 6.63
C GLN A 37 -1.67 -4.54 7.43
N VAL A 38 -1.45 -4.32 8.73
CA VAL A 38 -1.11 -5.37 9.69
C VAL A 38 -2.22 -5.44 10.72
N GLU A 39 -2.87 -6.60 10.80
CA GLU A 39 -3.81 -6.86 11.89
C GLU A 39 -3.00 -6.98 13.20
N THR A 40 -3.37 -6.18 14.20
CA THR A 40 -2.51 -5.96 15.38
C THR A 40 -2.31 -7.22 16.24
N ASN A 41 -3.29 -8.11 16.33
CA ASN A 41 -3.21 -9.26 17.25
C ASN A 41 -2.43 -10.46 16.67
N THR A 42 -2.63 -10.72 15.38
CA THR A 42 -2.11 -11.86 14.61
C THR A 42 -0.86 -11.50 13.82
N GLN A 43 -0.59 -10.19 13.63
CA GLN A 43 0.50 -9.66 12.81
C GLN A 43 0.40 -10.07 11.32
N VAL A 44 -0.78 -10.53 10.88
CA VAL A 44 -1.03 -10.93 9.49
C VAL A 44 -1.05 -9.69 8.60
N LYS A 45 -0.27 -9.74 7.52
CA LYS A 45 -0.24 -8.70 6.48
C LYS A 45 -1.32 -8.94 5.45
N TYR A 46 -2.18 -7.95 5.22
CA TYR A 46 -3.24 -8.02 4.21
C TYR A 46 -3.37 -6.70 3.43
N ASN A 47 -4.25 -6.64 2.43
CA ASN A 47 -4.43 -5.48 1.54
C ASN A 47 -3.11 -4.94 0.94
N LYS A 48 -2.22 -5.86 0.55
CA LYS A 48 -0.95 -5.51 -0.12
C LYS A 48 -1.24 -4.78 -1.43
N ALA A 49 -0.59 -3.66 -1.66
CA ALA A 49 -0.74 -2.88 -2.89
C ALA A 49 0.59 -2.27 -3.31
N LEU A 50 0.90 -2.33 -4.61
CA LEU A 50 1.94 -1.50 -5.21
C LEU A 50 1.34 -0.13 -5.47
N ARG A 51 1.87 0.91 -4.85
CA ARG A 51 1.34 2.27 -4.93
C ARG A 51 2.23 3.14 -5.79
N ALA A 52 1.61 4.05 -6.51
CA ALA A 52 2.23 5.12 -7.25
C ALA A 52 1.51 6.43 -6.92
N SER A 53 2.27 7.47 -6.60
CA SER A 53 1.74 8.80 -6.31
C SER A 53 2.58 9.87 -6.99
N ILE A 54 1.92 10.91 -7.53
CA ILE A 54 2.61 12.08 -8.10
C ILE A 54 2.42 13.23 -7.13
N TRP A 55 3.55 13.86 -6.81
CA TRP A 55 3.63 15.02 -5.95
C TRP A 55 4.08 16.23 -6.76
N VAL A 56 3.46 17.37 -6.51
CA VAL A 56 3.81 18.66 -7.09
C VAL A 56 3.98 19.67 -5.97
N MET A 57 5.04 20.46 -6.04
CA MET A 57 5.27 21.57 -5.13
C MET A 57 4.46 22.79 -5.58
N ASN A 58 3.65 23.35 -4.70
CA ASN A 58 2.89 24.56 -4.97
C ASN A 58 3.75 25.84 -4.81
N ASP A 59 3.16 27.00 -5.11
CA ASP A 59 3.84 28.30 -5.01
C ASP A 59 4.32 28.65 -3.59
N GLN A 60 3.71 28.06 -2.56
CA GLN A 60 4.12 28.18 -1.16
C GLN A 60 5.20 27.18 -0.76
N GLN A 61 5.82 26.49 -1.73
CA GLN A 61 6.86 25.48 -1.51
C GLN A 61 6.39 24.26 -0.71
N VAL A 62 5.09 23.95 -0.78
CA VAL A 62 4.48 22.80 -0.12
C VAL A 62 4.21 21.71 -1.14
N TRP A 63 4.69 20.50 -0.87
CA TRP A 63 4.39 19.32 -1.67
C TRP A 63 2.95 18.87 -1.46
N GLN A 64 2.23 18.69 -2.57
CA GLN A 64 0.87 18.20 -2.60
C GLN A 64 0.79 16.98 -3.52
N MET A 65 0.14 15.92 -3.03
CA MET A 65 -0.17 14.76 -3.86
C MET A 65 -1.33 15.14 -4.79
N ILE A 66 -1.13 15.00 -6.10
CA ILE A 66 -2.15 15.30 -7.12
C ILE A 66 -2.70 14.04 -7.80
N PHE A 67 -2.03 12.91 -7.62
CA PHE A 67 -2.45 11.62 -8.16
C PHE A 67 -2.03 10.51 -7.20
N HIS A 68 -2.89 9.50 -7.05
CA HIS A 68 -2.65 8.30 -6.26
C HIS A 68 -3.35 7.10 -6.87
N GLN A 69 -2.61 6.03 -7.13
CA GLN A 69 -3.16 4.76 -7.57
C GLN A 69 -2.43 3.62 -6.87
N GLY A 70 -3.13 2.52 -6.62
CA GLY A 70 -2.49 1.31 -6.11
C GLY A 70 -3.31 0.07 -6.39
N PRO A 71 -2.98 -0.75 -7.41
CA PRO A 71 -3.59 -2.05 -7.55
C PRO A 71 -3.26 -2.94 -6.34
N LEU A 72 -4.26 -3.68 -5.88
CA LEU A 72 -4.00 -4.76 -4.93
C LEU A 72 -3.10 -5.79 -5.59
N LEU A 73 -2.06 -6.19 -4.87
CA LEU A 73 -1.30 -7.39 -5.20
C LEU A 73 -2.23 -8.57 -4.95
N HIS A 74 -2.78 -9.12 -6.04
CA HIS A 74 -3.50 -10.38 -5.97
C HIS A 74 -2.48 -11.46 -5.59
N LEU A 75 -2.50 -11.87 -4.33
CA LEU A 75 -1.82 -13.09 -3.92
C LEU A 75 -2.54 -14.22 -4.67
N SER A 76 -1.94 -14.73 -5.75
CA SER A 76 -2.25 -16.10 -6.13
C SER A 76 -1.90 -16.94 -4.92
N ALA A 77 -2.91 -17.48 -4.24
CA ALA A 77 -2.67 -18.60 -3.36
C ALA A 77 -1.97 -19.65 -4.22
N GLU A 78 -0.67 -19.82 -4.05
CA GLU A 78 -0.01 -21.05 -4.46
C GLU A 78 -0.70 -22.13 -3.63
N SER A 79 -1.65 -22.80 -4.28
CA SER A 79 -2.30 -23.98 -3.74
C SER A 79 -1.23 -25.01 -3.48
N ASP A 80 -1.20 -25.47 -2.23
CA ASP A 80 -0.64 -26.74 -1.79
C ASP A 80 -0.68 -27.79 -2.90
N SER A 81 0.49 -28.23 -3.35
CA SER A 81 0.68 -29.57 -3.87
C SER A 81 2.14 -30.00 -3.70
N SER A 82 2.60 -30.08 -2.46
CA SER A 82 3.56 -31.14 -2.14
C SER A 82 2.80 -32.47 -2.19
N ILE A 83 2.63 -32.97 -3.40
CA ILE A 83 2.37 -34.37 -3.66
C ILE A 83 3.65 -35.09 -3.20
N HIS A 84 3.70 -35.50 -1.94
CA HIS A 84 4.61 -36.59 -1.55
C HIS A 84 4.03 -37.88 -2.13
N GLY A 85 4.30 -38.08 -3.42
CA GLY A 85 4.31 -39.40 -4.01
C GLY A 85 5.47 -40.20 -3.43
N LYS A 86 5.20 -41.43 -3.01
CA LYS A 86 5.79 -42.65 -3.58
C LYS A 86 5.34 -43.87 -2.77
N ILE A 87 4.60 -44.74 -3.49
CA ILE A 87 4.58 -46.21 -3.43
C ILE A 87 4.22 -46.83 -2.07
#